data_AF-A0AAD7IYE0-F1
#
_entry.id   AF-A0AAD7IYE0-F1
#
_cell.length_a   1.000
_cell.length_b   1.000
_cell.length_c   1.000
_cell.angle_alpha   90.00
_cell.angle_beta   90.00
_cell.angle_gamma   90.00
#
_symmetry.space_group_name_H-M   'P 1'
#
loop_
_entity.id
_entity.type
_entity.pdbx_description
1 polymer ?
#
loop_
_entity_poly.entity_id
_entity_poly.type
_entity_poly.pdbx_seq_one_letter_code
_entity_poly.pdbx_strand_id
1 'polypeptide(L)'
;PAPGSASTSIPLETSLPDGKLREAPSVSSALAALKDLLELLHPRRKSGKGHIDPGIDPFVRLQMETMQTMLNFYTSPLSRTHGAWVASSLQAAVSLGKGVYCSRQVRTMVRSFIADRTVLPLNPYGYWTTSMLVDEELQNDINLYLQELGKDITAEKVVAFLARPDVMQKHGITRKISIRTAERYLKELGYR
;
A
#
# COMPACT_ATOMS: atom_id res chain seq x y z
N PRO A 1 -50.21 33.27 0.36
CA PRO A 1 -49.11 33.95 1.08
C PRO A 1 -48.05 32.93 1.55
N ALA A 2 -46.88 32.96 0.88
CA ALA A 2 -45.67 32.15 1.12
C ALA A 2 -44.99 32.48 2.48
N PRO A 3 -43.78 31.96 2.84
CA PRO A 3 -42.89 30.92 2.25
C PRO A 3 -42.52 29.83 3.32
N GLY A 4 -41.84 28.70 3.10
CA GLY A 4 -40.64 28.40 2.31
C GLY A 4 -39.43 28.26 3.25
N SER A 5 -38.88 27.04 3.40
CA SER A 5 -37.44 26.76 3.57
C SER A 5 -37.19 25.26 3.81
N ALA A 6 -36.81 24.57 2.75
CA ALA A 6 -35.90 23.44 2.84
C ALA A 6 -34.49 23.98 3.11
N SER A 7 -33.70 23.31 3.96
CA SER A 7 -32.31 22.91 3.71
C SER A 7 -31.50 22.66 4.99
N THR A 8 -30.54 21.72 4.86
CA THR A 8 -29.29 21.60 5.62
C THR A 8 -29.43 20.83 6.95
N SER A 9 -28.65 19.79 7.28
CA SER A 9 -27.27 19.46 6.92
C SER A 9 -26.96 17.98 7.13
N ILE A 10 -26.26 17.39 6.16
CA ILE A 10 -25.04 16.55 6.26
C ILE A 10 -24.86 15.77 7.60
N PRO A 11 -24.76 14.43 7.59
CA PRO A 11 -24.14 13.72 8.70
C PRO A 11 -22.64 14.06 8.68
N LEU A 12 -22.27 14.97 9.57
CA LEU A 12 -20.90 15.34 9.89
C LEU A 12 -20.12 14.05 10.18
N GLU A 13 -19.10 13.82 9.38
CA GLU A 13 -18.02 12.87 9.58
C GLU A 13 -17.62 12.86 11.06
N THR A 14 -17.94 11.79 11.77
CA THR A 14 -17.73 11.66 13.22
C THR A 14 -16.24 11.44 13.48
N SER A 15 -15.40 12.45 13.21
CA SER A 15 -13.99 12.42 13.59
C SER A 15 -13.92 12.41 15.12
N LEU A 16 -13.56 11.26 15.69
CA LEU A 16 -13.44 11.09 17.14
C LEU A 16 -12.43 12.13 17.70
N PRO A 17 -12.72 12.75 18.86
CA PRO A 17 -11.83 13.74 19.46
C PRO A 17 -10.46 13.13 19.83
N ASP A 18 -9.40 13.93 19.70
CA ASP A 18 -7.97 13.57 19.88
C ASP A 18 -7.65 12.83 21.20
N GLY A 19 -8.43 13.08 22.25
CA GLY A 19 -8.32 12.37 23.54
C GLY A 19 -8.76 10.91 23.47
N LYS A 20 -9.87 10.62 22.77
CA LYS A 20 -10.37 9.25 22.55
C LYS A 20 -9.47 8.46 21.61
N LEU A 21 -8.74 9.15 20.72
CA LEU A 21 -7.65 8.54 19.96
C LEU A 21 -6.49 8.06 20.84
N ARG A 22 -6.40 8.37 22.14
CA ARG A 22 -5.37 7.82 23.03
C ARG A 22 -5.80 6.57 23.76
N GLU A 23 -7.11 6.29 23.80
CA GLU A 23 -7.64 5.11 24.45
C GLU A 23 -7.25 3.85 23.68
N ALA A 24 -6.95 2.79 24.42
CA ALA A 24 -6.74 1.48 23.83
C ALA A 24 -8.07 1.00 23.21
N PRO A 25 -8.06 0.41 22.01
CA PRO A 25 -9.26 -0.21 21.46
C PRO A 25 -9.74 -1.33 22.40
N SER A 26 -11.03 -1.63 22.39
CA SER A 26 -11.54 -2.74 23.21
C SER A 26 -10.93 -4.07 22.79
N VAL A 27 -10.71 -4.96 23.76
CA VAL A 27 -10.15 -6.31 23.50
C VAL A 27 -11.04 -7.09 22.52
N SER A 28 -12.36 -6.94 22.59
CA SER A 28 -13.30 -7.56 21.65
C SER A 28 -13.13 -7.05 20.22
N SER A 29 -12.99 -5.74 20.03
CA SER A 29 -12.75 -5.14 18.71
C SER A 29 -11.40 -5.55 18.14
N ALA A 30 -10.37 -5.66 18.99
CA ALA A 30 -9.05 -6.13 18.61
C ALA A 30 -9.05 -7.63 18.24
N LEU A 31 -9.86 -8.45 18.91
CA LEU A 31 -10.02 -9.87 18.58
C LEU A 31 -10.73 -10.06 17.23
N ALA A 32 -11.79 -9.30 16.97
CA ALA A 32 -12.44 -9.28 15.65
C ALA A 32 -11.44 -8.89 14.56
N ALA A 33 -10.65 -7.84 14.80
CA ALA A 33 -9.57 -7.42 13.89
C ALA A 33 -8.56 -8.53 13.62
N LEU A 34 -8.12 -9.23 14.67
CA LEU A 34 -7.16 -10.32 14.55
C LEU A 34 -7.70 -11.44 13.68
N LYS A 35 -8.98 -11.80 13.84
CA LYS A 35 -9.62 -12.82 13.01
C LYS A 35 -9.62 -12.42 11.53
N ASP A 36 -10.08 -11.21 11.21
CA ASP A 36 -10.13 -10.71 9.84
C ASP A 36 -8.72 -10.63 9.21
N LEU A 37 -7.73 -10.18 9.98
CA LEU A 37 -6.34 -10.10 9.54
C LEU A 37 -5.74 -11.48 9.23
N LEU A 38 -6.07 -12.50 10.02
CA LEU A 38 -5.63 -13.88 9.79
C LEU A 38 -6.24 -14.47 8.52
N GLU A 39 -7.50 -14.14 8.21
CA GLU A 39 -8.15 -14.58 6.97
C GLU A 39 -7.45 -13.98 5.74
N LEU A 40 -6.94 -12.75 5.85
CA LEU A 40 -6.16 -12.09 4.79
C LEU A 40 -4.73 -12.65 4.67
N LEU A 41 -4.03 -12.85 5.79
CA LEU A 41 -2.66 -13.40 5.80
C LEU A 41 -2.60 -14.87 5.38
N HIS A 42 -3.61 -15.63 5.77
CA HIS A 42 -3.65 -17.09 5.65
C HIS A 42 -5.01 -17.53 5.10
N PRO A 43 -5.32 -17.20 3.84
CA PRO A 43 -6.59 -17.61 3.24
C PRO A 43 -6.65 -19.14 3.16
N ARG A 44 -7.78 -19.69 3.62
CA ARG A 44 -8.00 -21.15 3.58
C ARG A 44 -8.17 -21.63 2.15
N ARG A 45 -7.69 -22.84 1.87
CA ARG A 45 -7.92 -23.50 0.58
C ARG A 45 -9.41 -23.81 0.39
N LYS A 46 -9.89 -23.72 -0.86
CA LYS A 46 -11.25 -24.15 -1.25
C LYS A 46 -11.49 -25.64 -1.00
N SER A 47 -10.43 -26.45 -1.08
CA SER A 47 -10.44 -27.88 -0.78
C SER A 47 -9.08 -28.34 -0.24
N GLY A 48 -9.09 -29.36 0.62
CA GLY A 48 -7.89 -29.91 1.27
C GLY A 48 -7.43 -29.14 2.50
N LYS A 49 -6.32 -29.58 3.11
CA LYS A 49 -5.70 -28.95 4.29
C LYS A 49 -4.72 -27.86 3.87
N GLY A 50 -4.58 -26.82 4.70
CA GLY A 50 -3.58 -25.76 4.53
C GLY A 50 -4.11 -24.45 3.94
N HIS A 51 -3.20 -23.51 3.73
CA HIS A 51 -3.49 -22.16 3.24
C HIS A 51 -3.05 -21.98 1.77
N ILE A 52 -3.64 -20.99 1.10
CA ILE A 52 -3.21 -20.50 -0.21
C ILE A 52 -2.19 -19.38 0.02
N ASP A 53 -1.20 -19.24 -0.86
CA ASP A 53 -0.36 -18.05 -0.87
C ASP A 53 -1.19 -16.86 -1.37
N PRO A 54 -1.41 -15.81 -0.55
CA PRO A 54 -2.23 -14.68 -0.95
C PRO A 54 -1.54 -13.76 -1.96
N GLY A 55 -0.27 -14.01 -2.33
CA GLY A 55 0.46 -13.16 -3.28
C GLY A 55 0.73 -11.75 -2.75
N ILE A 56 0.74 -11.59 -1.43
CA ILE A 56 0.98 -10.31 -0.75
C ILE A 56 2.47 -9.99 -0.87
N ASP A 57 2.77 -8.75 -1.23
CA ASP A 57 4.12 -8.21 -1.24
C ASP A 57 4.85 -8.50 0.09
N PRO A 58 6.11 -8.98 0.07
CA PRO A 58 6.82 -9.40 1.28
C PRO A 58 6.91 -8.31 2.37
N PHE A 59 7.02 -7.03 1.97
CA PHE A 59 7.05 -5.93 2.93
C PHE A 59 5.68 -5.74 3.58
N VAL A 60 4.62 -5.72 2.79
CA VAL A 60 3.24 -5.64 3.31
C VAL A 60 2.94 -6.82 4.23
N ARG A 61 3.34 -8.03 3.84
CA ARG A 61 3.19 -9.25 4.63
C ARG A 61 3.89 -9.12 5.99
N LEU A 62 5.13 -8.66 6.02
CA LEU A 62 5.86 -8.44 7.27
C LEU A 62 5.13 -7.44 8.19
N GLN A 63 4.58 -6.34 7.64
CA GLN A 63 3.79 -5.39 8.42
C GLN A 63 2.53 -6.05 9.00
N MET A 64 1.79 -6.81 8.19
CA MET A 64 0.59 -7.52 8.61
C MET A 64 0.90 -8.59 9.69
N GLU A 65 1.99 -9.35 9.55
CA GLU A 65 2.43 -10.32 10.57
C GLU A 65 2.84 -9.61 11.88
N THR A 66 3.39 -8.39 11.78
CA THR A 66 3.68 -7.56 12.96
C THR A 66 2.39 -7.09 13.65
N MET A 67 1.39 -6.68 12.87
CA MET A 67 0.05 -6.32 13.36
C MET A 67 -0.60 -7.51 14.07
N GLN A 68 -0.55 -8.71 13.46
CA GLN A 68 -1.03 -9.96 14.04
C GLN A 68 -0.33 -10.25 15.37
N THR A 69 1.00 -10.13 15.41
CA THR A 69 1.81 -10.38 16.63
C THR A 69 1.43 -9.42 17.75
N MET A 70 1.28 -8.13 17.44
CA MET A 70 0.81 -7.15 18.42
C MET A 70 -0.59 -7.46 18.94
N LEU A 71 -1.53 -7.79 18.05
CA LEU A 71 -2.89 -8.15 18.43
C LEU A 71 -2.91 -9.39 19.32
N ASN A 72 -2.14 -10.44 19.00
CA ASN A 72 -1.98 -11.62 19.85
C ASN A 72 -1.48 -11.25 21.26
N PHE A 73 -0.47 -10.38 21.37
CA PHE A 73 0.03 -9.93 22.67
C PHE A 73 -0.99 -9.09 23.46
N TYR A 74 -1.94 -8.45 22.77
CA TYR A 74 -2.96 -7.61 23.39
C TYR A 74 -4.21 -8.40 23.80
N THR A 75 -4.66 -9.36 22.98
CA THR A 75 -5.93 -10.07 23.16
C THR A 75 -5.79 -11.43 23.84
N SER A 76 -4.61 -12.05 23.84
CA SER A 76 -4.42 -13.36 24.47
C SER A 76 -4.34 -13.22 25.99
N PRO A 77 -5.18 -13.93 26.78
CA PRO A 77 -5.10 -13.91 28.24
C PRO A 77 -3.80 -14.54 28.78
N LEU A 78 -3.11 -15.33 27.96
CA LEU A 78 -1.81 -15.93 28.30
C LEU A 78 -0.66 -14.93 28.14
N SER A 79 -0.90 -13.79 27.50
CA SER A 79 0.10 -12.75 27.32
C SER A 79 0.27 -11.91 28.58
N ARG A 80 1.52 -11.66 28.98
CA ARG A 80 1.83 -10.74 30.10
C ARG A 80 1.37 -9.31 29.82
N THR A 81 1.21 -8.94 28.55
CA THR A 81 0.75 -7.61 28.14
C THR A 81 -0.72 -7.61 27.72
N HIS A 82 -1.51 -8.59 28.16
CA HIS A 82 -2.94 -8.66 27.90
C HIS A 82 -3.64 -7.35 28.31
N GLY A 83 -4.42 -6.75 27.41
CA GLY A 83 -5.09 -5.47 27.65
C GLY A 83 -4.17 -4.24 27.73
N ALA A 84 -2.85 -4.39 27.62
CA ALA A 84 -1.87 -3.32 27.75
C ALA A 84 -1.32 -2.85 26.39
N TRP A 85 -2.10 -2.06 25.66
CA TRP A 85 -1.88 -1.70 24.24
C TRP A 85 -0.45 -1.27 23.89
N VAL A 86 0.12 -0.35 24.68
CA VAL A 86 1.47 0.18 24.45
C VAL A 86 2.55 -0.86 24.74
N ALA A 87 2.34 -1.70 25.76
CA ALA A 87 3.27 -2.76 26.10
C ALA A 87 3.23 -3.88 25.05
N SER A 88 2.04 -4.27 24.57
CA SER A 88 1.86 -5.25 23.51
C SER A 88 2.54 -4.81 22.20
N SER A 89 2.40 -3.52 21.83
CA SER A 89 3.03 -2.99 20.62
C SER A 89 4.54 -2.91 20.72
N LEU A 90 5.07 -2.59 21.91
CA LEU A 90 6.51 -2.62 22.15
C LEU A 90 7.04 -4.06 22.10
N GLN A 91 6.34 -5.01 22.72
CA GLN A 91 6.74 -6.41 22.72
C GLN A 91 6.75 -6.99 21.29
N ALA A 92 5.76 -6.66 20.47
CA ALA A 92 5.73 -7.02 19.06
C ALA A 92 6.93 -6.43 18.30
N ALA A 93 7.21 -5.14 18.45
CA ALA A 93 8.36 -4.51 17.81
C ALA A 93 9.70 -5.16 18.23
N VAL A 94 9.86 -5.46 19.53
CA VAL A 94 11.05 -6.14 20.05
C VAL A 94 11.19 -7.54 19.48
N SER A 95 10.09 -8.29 19.31
CA SER A 95 10.13 -9.62 18.69
C SER A 95 10.63 -9.61 17.24
N LEU A 96 10.53 -8.47 16.56
CA LEU A 96 11.09 -8.24 15.22
C LEU A 96 12.50 -7.60 15.23
N GLY A 97 13.14 -7.45 16.40
CA GLY A 97 14.41 -6.75 16.54
C GLY A 97 14.32 -5.24 16.26
N LYS A 98 13.14 -4.65 16.45
CA LYS A 98 12.87 -3.21 16.23
C LYS A 98 12.61 -2.48 17.55
N GLY A 99 12.68 -1.15 17.51
CA GLY A 99 12.50 -0.28 18.66
C GLY A 99 11.16 0.47 18.71
N VAL A 100 11.13 1.51 19.54
CA VAL A 100 9.94 2.33 19.84
C VAL A 100 9.27 2.92 18.60
N TYR A 101 10.05 3.29 17.58
CA TYR A 101 9.51 3.81 16.32
C TYR A 101 8.58 2.80 15.64
N CYS A 102 9.02 1.54 15.51
CA CYS A 102 8.20 0.47 14.96
C CYS A 102 6.93 0.26 15.81
N SER A 103 7.07 0.25 17.14
CA SER A 103 5.91 0.16 18.06
C SER A 103 4.88 1.28 17.86
N ARG A 104 5.31 2.50 17.49
CA ARG A 104 4.38 3.59 17.12
C ARG A 104 3.70 3.30 15.80
N GLN A 105 4.47 2.94 14.76
CA GLN A 105 3.93 2.63 13.44
C GLN A 105 2.90 1.50 13.50
N VAL A 106 3.20 0.41 14.20
CA VAL A 106 2.30 -0.75 14.33
C VAL A 106 1.01 -0.35 15.03
N ARG A 107 1.06 0.47 16.10
CA ARG A 107 -0.18 0.98 16.73
C ARG A 107 -1.04 1.78 15.77
N THR A 108 -0.43 2.60 14.92
CA THR A 108 -1.14 3.36 13.89
C THR A 108 -1.81 2.43 12.87
N MET A 109 -1.06 1.46 12.33
CA MET A 109 -1.57 0.48 11.35
C MET A 109 -2.68 -0.40 11.92
N VAL A 110 -2.54 -0.89 13.15
CA VAL A 110 -3.58 -1.70 13.78
C VAL A 110 -4.83 -0.86 14.04
N ARG A 111 -4.69 0.42 14.41
CA ARG A 111 -5.85 1.30 14.60
C ARG A 111 -6.56 1.63 13.31
N SER A 112 -5.84 1.95 12.24
CA SER A 112 -6.46 2.17 10.93
C SER A 112 -7.19 0.92 10.49
N PHE A 113 -6.60 -0.26 10.69
CA PHE A 113 -7.25 -1.53 10.37
C PHE A 113 -8.47 -1.82 11.25
N ILE A 114 -8.44 -1.47 12.55
CA ILE A 114 -9.60 -1.58 13.46
C ILE A 114 -10.75 -0.68 13.00
N ALA A 115 -10.45 0.55 12.55
CA ALA A 115 -11.44 1.47 12.04
C ALA A 115 -12.00 1.05 10.67
N ASP A 116 -11.13 0.57 9.78
CA ASP A 116 -11.49 0.13 8.43
C ASP A 116 -10.70 -1.12 8.03
N ARG A 117 -11.42 -2.23 7.80
CA ARG A 117 -10.85 -3.54 7.43
C ARG A 117 -10.26 -3.59 6.03
N THR A 118 -10.55 -2.59 5.19
CA THR A 118 -10.03 -2.52 3.83
C THR A 118 -8.65 -1.84 3.76
N VAL A 119 -8.26 -1.12 4.82
CA VAL A 119 -7.00 -0.38 4.87
C VAL A 119 -5.85 -1.30 5.26
N LEU A 120 -5.11 -1.78 4.25
CA LEU A 120 -3.86 -2.53 4.44
C LEU A 120 -2.62 -1.62 4.43
N PRO A 121 -1.52 -2.03 5.08
CA PRO A 121 -0.25 -1.32 4.99
C PRO A 121 0.19 -1.20 3.53
N LEU A 122 0.46 0.01 3.07
CA LEU A 122 1.02 0.25 1.74
C LEU A 122 2.53 0.06 1.80
N ASN A 123 3.09 -0.65 0.83
CA ASN A 123 4.54 -0.69 0.64
C ASN A 123 4.97 0.65 0.00
N PRO A 124 5.75 1.50 0.70
CA PRO A 124 6.26 2.73 0.10
C PRO A 124 7.38 2.48 -0.90
N TYR A 125 7.93 1.26 -0.92
CA TYR A 125 8.98 0.82 -1.82
C TYR A 125 8.38 0.02 -2.98
N GLY A 126 8.87 0.22 -4.21
CA GLY A 126 8.42 -0.52 -5.39
C GLY A 126 7.96 0.38 -6.53
N TYR A 127 7.05 1.32 -6.28
CA TYR A 127 6.51 2.21 -7.32
C TYR A 127 7.55 3.15 -7.95
N TRP A 128 8.58 3.55 -7.20
CA TRP A 128 9.66 4.40 -7.68
C TRP A 128 10.63 3.73 -8.67
N THR A 129 10.66 2.39 -8.73
CA THR A 129 11.58 1.64 -9.61
C THR A 129 10.88 0.98 -10.79
N THR A 130 9.55 0.82 -10.71
CA THR A 130 8.74 0.29 -11.80
C THR A 130 8.87 1.20 -13.01
N SER A 131 9.53 0.68 -14.05
CA SER A 131 9.62 1.32 -15.36
C SER A 131 8.21 1.61 -15.86
N MET A 132 7.97 2.74 -16.53
CA MET A 132 6.67 2.96 -17.18
C MET A 132 6.42 1.91 -18.27
N LEU A 133 7.46 1.18 -18.71
CA LEU A 133 7.37 0.04 -19.62
C LEU A 133 6.55 -1.15 -19.09
N VAL A 134 6.05 -1.12 -17.85
CA VAL A 134 5.01 -2.09 -17.41
C VAL A 134 3.69 -1.86 -18.14
N ASP A 135 3.44 -0.64 -18.62
CA ASP A 135 2.32 -0.35 -19.50
C ASP A 135 2.62 -0.90 -20.90
N GLU A 136 1.95 -2.00 -21.26
CA GLU A 136 2.09 -2.66 -22.56
C GLU A 136 1.76 -1.71 -23.73
N GLU A 137 0.85 -0.75 -23.54
CA GLU A 137 0.48 0.20 -24.59
C GLU A 137 1.61 1.20 -24.84
N LEU A 138 2.22 1.72 -23.77
CA LEU A 138 3.41 2.57 -23.86
C LEU A 138 4.58 1.83 -24.49
N GLN A 139 4.78 0.56 -24.11
CA GLN A 139 5.83 -0.27 -24.67
C GLN A 139 5.66 -0.43 -26.19
N ASN A 140 4.43 -0.68 -26.65
CA ASN A 140 4.11 -0.83 -28.07
C ASN A 140 4.34 0.47 -28.86
N ASP A 141 3.90 1.61 -28.33
CA ASP A 141 4.13 2.92 -28.97
C ASP A 141 5.61 3.26 -29.09
N ILE A 142 6.41 2.96 -28.05
CA ILE A 142 7.86 3.15 -28.10
C ILE A 142 8.47 2.22 -29.16
N ASN A 143 8.09 0.94 -29.20
CA ASN A 143 8.59 0.00 -30.21
C ASN A 143 8.25 0.43 -31.64
N LEU A 144 7.03 0.93 -31.87
CA LEU A 144 6.63 1.46 -33.17
C LEU A 144 7.50 2.65 -33.59
N TYR A 145 7.71 3.60 -32.67
CA TYR A 145 8.59 4.74 -32.92
C TYR A 145 10.05 4.33 -33.17
N LEU A 146 10.55 3.33 -32.46
CA LEU A 146 11.89 2.78 -32.69
C LEU A 146 12.02 2.09 -34.04
N GLN A 147 10.97 1.41 -34.51
CA GLN A 147 10.91 0.83 -35.85
C GLN A 147 10.94 1.89 -36.95
N GLU A 148 10.21 3.01 -36.76
CA GLU A 148 10.25 4.16 -37.68
C GLU A 148 11.64 4.80 -37.78
N LEU A 149 12.39 4.83 -36.67
CA LEU A 149 13.74 5.38 -36.60
C LEU A 149 14.82 4.48 -37.24
N GLY A 150 14.56 3.18 -37.35
CA GLY A 150 15.48 2.22 -37.96
C GLY A 150 16.85 2.15 -37.27
N LYS A 151 17.89 2.66 -37.93
CA LYS A 151 19.29 2.60 -37.43
C LYS A 151 19.65 3.77 -36.51
N ASP A 152 18.88 4.86 -36.54
CA ASP A 152 19.25 6.09 -35.84
C ASP A 152 18.58 6.15 -34.45
N ILE A 153 18.63 5.06 -33.70
CA ILE A 153 18.03 4.95 -32.37
C ILE A 153 18.96 5.60 -31.35
N THR A 154 18.46 6.62 -30.65
CA THR A 154 19.18 7.27 -29.55
C THR A 154 18.24 7.56 -28.37
N ALA A 155 18.79 7.59 -27.16
CA ALA A 155 18.04 7.91 -25.95
C ALA A 155 17.39 9.30 -26.03
N GLU A 156 18.06 10.28 -26.64
CA GLU A 156 17.51 11.63 -26.84
C GLU A 156 16.24 11.63 -27.69
N LYS A 157 16.17 10.78 -28.73
CA LYS A 157 14.98 10.67 -29.58
C LYS A 157 13.81 10.03 -28.84
N VAL A 158 14.08 9.06 -27.97
CA VAL A 158 13.06 8.46 -27.09
C VAL A 158 12.53 9.51 -26.10
N VAL A 159 13.43 10.30 -25.49
CA VAL A 159 13.04 11.43 -24.64
C VAL A 159 12.19 12.44 -25.41
N ALA A 160 12.55 12.75 -26.65
CA ALA A 160 11.81 13.71 -27.48
C ALA A 160 10.42 13.17 -27.87
N PHE A 161 10.29 11.89 -28.18
CA PHE A 161 9.02 11.23 -28.49
C PHE A 161 8.08 11.23 -27.28
N LEU A 162 8.58 10.80 -26.11
CA LEU A 162 7.79 10.75 -24.88
C LEU A 162 7.47 12.14 -24.32
N ALA A 163 8.14 13.18 -24.79
CA ALA A 163 7.84 14.57 -24.45
C ALA A 163 6.82 15.23 -25.40
N ARG A 164 6.33 14.51 -26.42
CA ARG A 164 5.30 15.07 -27.31
C ARG A 164 3.95 15.15 -26.59
N PRO A 165 3.18 16.24 -26.76
CA PRO A 165 1.95 16.46 -25.99
C PRO A 165 0.90 15.36 -26.17
N ASP A 166 0.79 14.81 -27.37
CA ASP A 166 -0.11 13.71 -27.73
C ASP A 166 0.25 12.41 -27.00
N VAL A 167 1.54 12.04 -26.98
CA VAL A 167 2.05 10.85 -26.29
C VAL A 167 1.94 11.03 -24.77
N MET A 168 2.25 12.23 -24.27
CA MET A 168 2.13 12.55 -22.84
C MET A 168 0.68 12.46 -22.37
N GLN A 169 -0.26 12.96 -23.16
CA GLN A 169 -1.68 12.90 -22.84
C GLN A 169 -2.21 11.46 -22.92
N LYS A 170 -1.79 10.68 -23.92
CA LYS A 170 -2.20 9.29 -24.10
C LYS A 170 -1.78 8.40 -22.92
N HIS A 171 -0.54 8.55 -22.46
CA HIS A 171 0.06 7.70 -21.41
C HIS A 171 0.09 8.32 -20.01
N GLY A 172 -0.56 9.47 -19.81
CA GLY A 172 -0.61 10.15 -18.51
C GLY A 172 0.76 10.62 -18.00
N ILE A 173 1.72 10.86 -18.89
CA ILE A 173 3.07 11.31 -18.51
C ILE A 173 2.99 12.78 -18.06
N THR A 174 3.21 13.02 -16.77
CA THR A 174 3.14 14.38 -16.20
C THR A 174 4.45 15.15 -16.31
N ARG A 175 5.58 14.45 -16.45
CA ARG A 175 6.92 15.05 -16.48
C ARG A 175 7.76 14.41 -17.56
N LYS A 176 8.59 15.23 -18.22
CA LYS A 176 9.60 14.76 -19.15
C LYS A 176 10.57 13.80 -18.44
N ILE A 177 10.79 12.64 -19.04
CA ILE A 177 11.75 11.66 -18.52
C ILE A 177 13.19 12.11 -18.75
N SER A 178 14.11 11.63 -17.91
CA SER A 178 15.55 11.89 -18.08
C SER A 178 16.17 10.99 -19.15
N ILE A 179 17.30 11.41 -19.72
CA ILE A 179 18.07 10.61 -20.70
C ILE A 179 18.41 9.23 -20.11
N ARG A 180 18.84 9.18 -18.85
CA ARG A 180 19.15 7.91 -18.15
C ARG A 180 17.95 6.96 -18.05
N THR A 181 16.74 7.50 -17.97
CA THR A 181 15.51 6.69 -17.99
C THR A 181 15.26 6.13 -19.38
N ALA A 182 15.47 6.94 -20.42
CA ALA A 182 15.35 6.49 -21.81
C ALA A 182 16.42 5.43 -22.18
N GLU A 183 17.66 5.57 -21.69
CA GLU A 183 18.71 4.55 -21.85
C GLU A 183 18.30 3.23 -21.18
N ARG A 184 17.72 3.30 -19.98
CA ARG A 184 17.18 2.12 -19.30
C ARG A 184 16.05 1.48 -20.12
N TYR A 185 15.17 2.27 -20.72
CA TYR A 185 14.08 1.75 -21.56
C TYR A 185 14.63 1.04 -22.80
N LEU A 186 15.59 1.65 -23.49
CA LEU A 186 16.26 1.03 -24.63
C LEU A 186 16.90 -0.31 -24.24
N LYS A 187 17.58 -0.36 -23.09
CA LYS A 187 18.19 -1.60 -22.59
C LYS A 187 17.14 -2.67 -22.22
N GLU A 188 16.03 -2.28 -21.59
CA GLU A 188 14.91 -3.17 -21.26
C GLU A 188 14.22 -3.71 -22.54
N LEU A 189 14.18 -2.91 -23.62
CA LEU A 189 13.66 -3.29 -24.93
C LEU A 189 14.67 -4.04 -25.82
N GLY A 190 15.89 -4.29 -25.35
CA GLY A 190 16.91 -5.07 -26.06
C GLY A 190 17.84 -4.28 -26.98
N TYR A 191 17.79 -2.95 -26.94
CA TYR A 191 18.71 -2.06 -27.68
C TYR A 191 19.98 -1.77 -26.85
N ARG A 192 21.11 -1.61 -27.55
CA ARG A 192 22.45 -1.44 -26.95
C ARG A 192 22.93 0.00 -27.04
#